data_AF-A0A4R2IZX7-F1
#
_entry.id   AF-A0A4R2IZX7-F1
#
_cell.length_a   1.000
_cell.length_b   1.000
_cell.length_c   1.000
_cell.angle_alpha   90.00
_cell.angle_beta   90.00
_cell.angle_gamma   90.00
#
_symmetry.space_group_name_H-M   'P 1'
#
loop_
_entity.id
_entity.type
_entity.pdbx_description
1 polymer ?
#
loop_
_entity_poly.entity_id
_entity_poly.type
_entity_poly.pdbx_seq_one_letter_code
_entity_poly.pdbx_strand_id
1 'polypeptide(L)' 'MLGITAPPADSGVLGPDMPGDDLTVTVGVGSSLFDDRYGLQDRKPAKLTPMKDFPNDTPGCRPVPWGSEPAVVCVGD' A
#
# COMPACT_ATOMS: atom_id res chain seq x y z
N MET A 1 1.60 -28.34 -1.03
CA MET A 1 0.97 -28.47 -2.36
C MET A 1 -0.46 -28.01 -2.22
N LEU A 2 -0.82 -26.90 -2.86
CA LEU A 2 -2.22 -26.50 -2.99
C LEU A 2 -2.89 -27.55 -3.89
N GLY A 3 -4.02 -28.13 -3.48
CA GLY A 3 -4.64 -29.27 -4.17
C GLY A 3 -5.01 -28.99 -5.63
N ILE A 4 -5.41 -30.01 -6.40
CA ILE A 4 -5.63 -29.92 -7.86
C ILE A 4 -6.69 -28.89 -8.30
N THR A 5 -7.46 -28.37 -7.35
CA THR A 5 -8.54 -27.39 -7.56
C THR A 5 -8.22 -26.01 -6.96
N ALA A 6 -7.01 -25.80 -6.46
CA ALA A 6 -6.64 -24.50 -5.90
C ALA A 6 -6.53 -23.44 -7.00
N PRO A 7 -6.92 -22.18 -6.72
CA PRO A 7 -6.69 -21.09 -7.66
C PRO A 7 -5.19 -20.96 -7.96
N PRO A 8 -4.83 -20.53 -9.17
CA PRO A 8 -3.43 -20.27 -9.52
C PRO A 8 -2.82 -19.24 -8.56
N ALA A 9 -1.52 -19.38 -8.27
CA ALA A 9 -0.82 -18.53 -7.31
C ALA A 9 -0.62 -17.08 -7.77
N ASP A 10 -0.72 -16.85 -9.09
CA ASP A 10 -0.64 -15.55 -9.74
C ASP A 10 -1.62 -15.51 -10.94
N SER A 11 -1.87 -14.31 -11.44
CA SER A 11 -2.59 -14.02 -12.68
C SER A 11 -2.05 -14.74 -13.91
N GLY A 12 -0.76 -15.08 -13.95
CA GLY A 12 -0.12 -15.78 -15.08
C GLY A 12 0.23 -14.86 -16.26
N VAL A 13 0.09 -13.54 -16.09
CA VAL A 13 0.37 -12.55 -17.15
C VAL A 13 1.82 -12.62 -17.64
N LEU A 14 2.75 -12.96 -16.75
CA LEU A 14 4.19 -13.04 -17.05
C LEU A 14 4.66 -14.44 -17.49
N GLY A 15 3.74 -15.41 -17.63
CA GLY A 15 4.10 -16.80 -17.91
C GLY A 15 4.63 -17.55 -16.67
N PRO A 16 5.11 -18.80 -16.85
CA PRO A 16 5.54 -19.64 -15.73
C PRO A 16 6.88 -19.20 -15.12
N ASP A 17 7.74 -18.56 -15.91
CA ASP A 17 9.03 -18.03 -15.46
C ASP A 17 8.93 -16.50 -15.38
N MET A 18 8.97 -15.97 -14.15
CA MET A 18 8.90 -14.53 -13.91
C MET A 18 10.21 -13.86 -14.40
N PRO A 19 10.15 -12.93 -15.36
CA PRO A 19 11.34 -12.20 -15.81
C PRO A 19 11.85 -11.30 -14.68
N GLY A 20 13.18 -11.23 -14.53
CA GLY A 20 13.87 -10.42 -13.52
C GLY A 20 14.35 -9.08 -14.06
N ASP A 21 13.50 -8.37 -14.81
CA ASP A 21 13.77 -7.04 -15.39
C ASP A 21 13.80 -5.94 -14.30
N ASP A 22 13.98 -4.64 -14.62
CA ASP A 22 14.13 -3.57 -13.62
C ASP A 22 12.79 -3.15 -12.95
N LEU A 23 11.89 -4.11 -12.71
CA LEU A 23 10.69 -3.93 -11.90
C LEU A 23 11.08 -3.59 -10.45
N THR A 24 10.84 -2.34 -10.09
CA THR A 24 10.97 -1.82 -8.73
C THR A 24 9.60 -1.67 -8.08
N VAL A 25 9.41 -2.36 -6.95
CA VAL A 25 8.23 -2.19 -6.09
C VAL A 25 8.64 -1.40 -4.84
N THR A 26 8.04 -0.23 -4.66
CA THR A 26 8.19 0.59 -3.44
C THR A 26 6.92 0.54 -2.62
N VAL A 27 7.05 0.14 -1.35
CA VAL A 27 5.93 0.10 -0.40
C VAL A 27 6.06 1.25 0.59
N GLY A 28 5.01 2.06 0.69
CA GLY A 28 4.87 3.12 1.68
C GLY A 28 3.69 2.83 2.62
N VAL A 29 3.82 3.25 3.88
CA VAL A 29 2.75 3.09 4.88
C VAL A 29 2.24 4.44 5.34
N GLY A 30 0.93 4.57 5.43
CA GLY A 30 0.29 5.77 5.93
C GLY A 30 0.27 5.84 7.46
N SER A 31 -0.08 7.02 7.98
CA SER A 31 -0.08 7.27 9.42
C SER A 31 -1.05 6.41 10.24
N SER A 32 -2.07 5.82 9.60
CA SER A 32 -3.05 4.93 10.27
C SER A 32 -2.47 3.57 10.65
N LEU A 33 -1.33 3.15 10.09
CA LEU A 33 -0.66 1.93 10.54
C LEU A 33 -0.17 2.04 12.00
N PHE A 34 0.05 3.27 12.46
CA PHE A 34 0.57 3.59 13.79
C PHE A 34 -0.53 4.02 14.77
N ASP A 35 -1.78 3.64 14.51
CA ASP A 35 -2.85 3.75 15.50
C ASP A 35 -2.78 2.59 16.52
N ASP A 36 -3.82 2.45 17.34
CA ASP A 36 -3.88 1.50 18.45
C ASP A 36 -4.10 0.04 18.01
N ARG A 37 -4.38 -0.22 16.73
CA ARG A 37 -4.70 -1.57 16.23
C ARG A 37 -3.53 -2.54 16.28
N TYR A 38 -2.29 -2.04 16.17
CA TYR A 38 -1.10 -2.88 15.97
C TYR A 38 0.00 -2.70 17.01
N GLY A 39 -0.21 -1.83 18.02
CA GLY A 39 0.80 -1.56 19.06
C GLY A 39 2.06 -0.86 18.52
N LEU A 40 1.95 -0.14 17.39
CA LEU A 40 3.08 0.53 16.74
C LEU A 40 3.20 2.02 17.07
N GLN A 41 2.33 2.56 17.94
CA GLN A 41 2.23 4.01 18.18
C GLN A 41 3.57 4.68 18.49
N ASP A 42 4.39 4.05 19.35
CA ASP A 42 5.70 4.58 19.77
C ASP A 42 6.78 4.53 18.67
N ARG A 43 6.47 3.96 17.50
CA ARG A 43 7.38 3.81 16.35
C ARG A 43 6.99 4.70 15.18
N LYS A 44 5.98 5.55 15.34
CA LYS A 44 5.55 6.49 14.29
C LYS A 44 6.68 7.47 13.94
N PRO A 45 7.13 7.54 12.67
CA PRO A 45 8.12 8.52 12.27
C PRO A 45 7.63 9.95 12.52
N ALA A 46 8.47 10.82 13.09
CA ALA A 46 8.08 12.15 13.55
C ALA A 46 7.47 13.04 12.46
N LYS A 47 7.85 12.85 11.20
CA LYS A 47 7.35 13.62 10.05
C LYS A 47 6.15 12.96 9.34
N LEU A 48 5.74 11.77 9.77
CA LEU A 48 4.62 11.05 9.15
C LEU A 48 3.30 11.54 9.75
N THR A 49 2.67 12.53 9.11
CA THR A 49 1.35 13.05 9.49
C THR A 49 0.31 12.73 8.43
N PRO A 50 -0.98 12.61 8.78
CA PRO A 50 -2.06 12.58 7.80
C PRO A 50 -1.98 13.78 6.85
N MET A 51 -2.43 13.62 5.60
CA MET A 51 -2.52 14.73 4.67
C MET A 51 -3.62 15.68 5.17
N LYS A 52 -3.27 16.95 5.32
CA LYS A 52 -4.23 18.01 5.66
C LYS A 52 -5.04 18.39 4.42
N ASP A 53 -6.19 18.98 4.66
CA ASP A 53 -6.96 19.63 3.62
C ASP A 53 -6.25 20.90 3.13
N PHE A 54 -6.28 21.11 1.82
CA PHE A 54 -5.80 22.31 1.15
C PHE A 54 -6.97 23.09 0.53
N PRO A 55 -6.83 24.40 0.29
CA PRO A 55 -7.84 25.15 -0.46
C PRO A 55 -8.15 24.47 -1.79
N ASN A 56 -9.44 24.37 -2.14
CA ASN A 56 -9.98 23.65 -3.30
C ASN A 56 -10.04 22.11 -3.18
N ASP A 57 -9.76 21.54 -2.00
CA ASP A 57 -10.12 20.15 -1.71
C ASP A 57 -11.61 20.02 -1.38
N THR A 58 -12.18 18.84 -1.68
CA THR A 58 -13.56 18.45 -1.30
C THR A 58 -13.57 17.22 -0.38
N PRO A 59 -12.97 17.30 0.83
CA PRO A 59 -12.72 16.14 1.69
C PRO A 59 -13.98 15.53 2.33
N GLY A 60 -15.09 16.29 2.42
CA GLY A 60 -16.30 15.91 3.16
C GLY A 60 -17.07 14.69 2.65
N CYS A 61 -16.76 14.17 1.46
CA CYS A 61 -17.40 12.97 0.92
C CYS A 61 -16.65 11.66 1.24
N ARG A 62 -15.60 11.65 2.08
CA ARG A 62 -14.83 10.42 2.37
C ARG A 62 -14.75 10.05 3.86
N PRO A 63 -14.78 8.74 4.17
CA PRO A 63 -14.77 8.24 5.55
C PRO A 63 -13.39 8.27 6.23
N VAL A 64 -12.29 8.48 5.49
CA VAL A 64 -10.91 8.48 6.01
C VAL A 64 -10.10 9.69 5.51
N PRO A 65 -9.20 10.26 6.34
CA PRO A 65 -8.30 11.33 5.93
C PRO A 65 -7.42 10.93 4.74
N TRP A 66 -7.11 11.87 3.86
CA TRP A 66 -6.21 11.61 2.74
C TRP A 66 -4.79 11.22 3.25
N GLY A 67 -4.14 10.27 2.56
CA GLY A 67 -2.76 9.87 2.86
C GLY A 67 -2.57 9.12 4.19
N SER A 68 -3.64 8.74 4.89
CA SER A 68 -3.53 7.90 6.08
C SER A 68 -3.37 6.41 5.75
N GLU A 69 -3.72 6.01 4.53
CA GLU A 69 -3.69 4.63 4.05
C GLU A 69 -2.32 4.23 3.47
N PRO A 70 -1.97 2.92 3.48
CA PRO A 70 -0.76 2.44 2.82
C PRO A 70 -0.84 2.61 1.29
N ALA A 71 0.32 2.77 0.66
CA ALA A 71 0.46 2.92 -0.79
C ALA A 71 1.53 1.96 -1.32
N VAL A 72 1.28 1.37 -2.49
CA VAL A 72 2.26 0.57 -3.23
C VAL A 72 2.45 1.24 -4.59
N VAL A 73 3.71 1.53 -4.94
CA VAL A 73 4.08 2.08 -6.25
C VAL A 73 4.96 1.06 -6.95
N CYS A 74 4.54 0.62 -8.13
CA CYS A 74 5.29 -0.27 -9.00
C CYS A 74 5.81 0.53 -10.19
N VAL A 75 7.09 0.42 -10.49
CA VAL A 75 7.75 1.03 -11.64
C VAL A 75 8.55 -0.06 -12.34
N GLY A 76 8.41 -0.21 -13.65
CA GLY A 76 9.28 -1.07 -14.47
C GLY A 76 9.89 -0.24 -15.60
N ASP A 77 10.85 -0.83 -16.33
CA ASP A 77 11.45 -0.25 -17.53
C ASP A 77 10.45 0.06 -18.66
#